data_AF-A0A2V4UD03-F1
#
_entry.id   AF-A0A2V4UD03-F1
#
_cell.length_a   1.000
_cell.length_b   1.000
_cell.length_c   1.000
_cell.angle_alpha   90.00
_cell.angle_beta   90.00
_cell.angle_gamma   90.00
#
_symmetry.space_group_name_H-M   'P 1'
#
loop_
_entity.id
_entity.type
_entity.pdbx_description
1 polymer ?
#
loop_
_entity_poly.entity_id
_entity_poly.type
_entity_poly.pdbx_seq_one_letter_code
_entity_poly.pdbx_strand_id
1 'polypeptide(L)'
;MRIDMPRWLVSIAVLSIAACTPAQDEKDKFVSGDVAVHEVFWSADHDVPYLFTTSGKISHIYYPNFGTEVYFEPADYIDESSIGSPLNKAAAESLKQAGMTPNVPYSIKRGAELSEAREIGLKVRML
;
A
#
# COMPACT_ATOMS: atom_id res chain seq x y z
N MET A 1 -26.78 -47.44 -52.96
CA MET A 1 -26.31 -46.06 -52.77
C MET A 1 -25.95 -45.92 -51.30
N ARG A 2 -24.64 -45.97 -51.00
CA ARG A 2 -24.11 -45.97 -49.63
C ARG A 2 -23.99 -44.52 -49.17
N ILE A 3 -24.58 -44.19 -48.03
CA ILE A 3 -24.48 -42.86 -47.43
C ILE A 3 -23.19 -42.88 -46.60
N ASP A 4 -22.12 -42.33 -47.17
CA ASP A 4 -20.86 -42.13 -46.47
C ASP A 4 -21.04 -40.97 -45.49
N MET A 5 -21.10 -41.33 -44.20
CA MET A 5 -21.24 -40.36 -43.12
C MET A 5 -19.89 -39.66 -42.92
N PRO A 6 -19.79 -38.34 -43.12
CA PRO A 6 -18.53 -37.64 -43.03
C PRO A 6 -18.01 -37.69 -41.60
N ARG A 7 -16.77 -38.18 -41.46
CA ARG A 7 -16.03 -38.42 -40.21
C ARG A 7 -15.58 -37.11 -39.53
N TRP A 8 -16.43 -36.09 -39.55
CA TRP A 8 -16.16 -34.72 -39.10
C TRP A 8 -17.19 -34.22 -38.08
N LEU A 9 -18.09 -35.08 -37.59
CA LEU A 9 -19.13 -34.75 -36.60
C LEU A 9 -18.84 -35.27 -35.18
N VAL A 10 -17.64 -35.77 -34.91
CA VAL A 10 -17.24 -36.16 -33.55
C VAL A 10 -16.07 -35.28 -33.13
N SER A 11 -16.38 -34.12 -32.55
CA SER A 11 -15.62 -33.43 -31.49
C SER A 11 -16.03 -31.95 -31.38
N ILE A 12 -17.33 -31.68 -31.19
CA ILE A 12 -17.79 -30.39 -30.65
C ILE A 12 -18.30 -30.68 -29.24
N ALA A 13 -17.38 -30.99 -28.33
CA ALA A 13 -17.71 -31.20 -26.92
C ALA A 13 -16.48 -31.06 -26.01
N VAL A 14 -15.60 -30.07 -26.23
CA VAL A 14 -14.62 -29.65 -25.21
C VAL A 14 -14.41 -28.14 -25.30
N LEU A 15 -15.44 -27.37 -24.96
CA LEU A 15 -15.37 -25.91 -24.84
C LEU A 15 -16.11 -25.48 -23.58
N SER A 16 -15.80 -26.10 -22.44
CA SER A 16 -16.32 -25.71 -21.12
C SER A 16 -15.53 -26.41 -20.01
N ILE A 17 -14.24 -26.10 -19.88
CA ILE A 17 -13.53 -26.32 -18.62
C ILE A 17 -12.88 -25.00 -18.24
N ALA A 18 -13.69 -24.19 -17.56
CA ALA A 18 -13.28 -23.18 -16.58
C ALA A 18 -11.95 -22.45 -16.86
N ALA A 19 -12.00 -21.46 -17.76
CA ALA A 19 -11.21 -20.24 -17.57
C ALA A 19 -11.81 -19.43 -16.40
N CYS A 20 -11.73 -19.98 -15.19
CA CYS A 20 -12.12 -19.32 -13.94
C CYS A 20 -11.14 -19.75 -12.84
N THR A 21 -9.85 -19.57 -13.06
CA THR A 21 -9.06 -19.09 -11.94
C THR A 21 -9.20 -17.57 -12.03
N PRO A 22 -9.71 -16.86 -11.00
CA PRO A 22 -9.32 -15.48 -10.91
C PRO A 22 -7.80 -15.56 -10.87
N ALA A 23 -7.13 -15.03 -11.89
CA ALA A 23 -5.81 -14.49 -11.65
C ALA A 23 -6.04 -13.59 -10.44
N GLN A 24 -5.62 -14.04 -9.26
CA GLN A 24 -5.68 -13.22 -8.07
C GLN A 24 -4.77 -12.06 -8.45
N ASP A 25 -5.40 -10.98 -8.92
CA ASP A 25 -4.71 -9.77 -9.27
C ASP A 25 -3.99 -9.42 -7.97
N GLU A 26 -2.65 -9.44 -7.97
CA GLU A 26 -1.87 -9.13 -6.77
C GLU A 26 -2.23 -7.74 -6.22
N LYS A 27 -2.94 -6.94 -7.02
CA LYS A 27 -3.59 -5.68 -6.67
C LYS A 27 -4.68 -5.81 -5.59
N ASP A 28 -5.27 -6.97 -5.37
CA ASP A 28 -6.35 -7.19 -4.38
C ASP A 28 -5.84 -7.58 -2.98
N LYS A 29 -4.51 -7.56 -2.75
CA LYS A 29 -3.88 -7.90 -1.46
C LYS A 29 -3.26 -6.71 -0.72
N PHE A 30 -3.69 -5.49 -0.99
CA PHE A 30 -3.24 -4.34 -0.19
C PHE A 30 -4.05 -4.28 1.12
N VAL A 31 -3.53 -4.92 2.16
CA VAL A 31 -4.03 -4.79 3.54
C VAL A 31 -3.28 -3.64 4.21
N SER A 32 -3.99 -2.85 5.02
CA SER A 32 -3.38 -1.80 5.84
C SER A 32 -2.36 -2.38 6.81
N GLY A 33 -1.23 -1.71 7.00
CA GLY A 33 -0.20 -2.14 7.95
C GLY A 33 0.76 -1.02 8.32
N ASP A 34 1.79 -1.37 9.09
CA ASP A 34 2.77 -0.41 9.55
C ASP A 34 4.19 -0.98 9.62
N VAL A 35 5.19 -0.10 9.51
CA VAL A 35 6.61 -0.38 9.71
C VAL A 35 7.10 0.49 10.85
N ALA A 36 7.54 -0.12 11.95
CA ALA A 36 8.16 0.60 13.05
C ALA A 36 9.49 1.24 12.60
N VAL A 37 9.68 2.50 12.94
CA VAL A 37 10.89 3.27 12.64
C VAL A 37 11.40 3.93 13.92
N HIS A 38 12.70 3.79 14.18
CA HIS A 38 13.32 4.26 15.41
C HIS A 38 14.71 4.81 15.13
N GLU A 39 15.05 5.99 15.69
CA GLU A 39 16.30 6.70 15.36
C GLU A 39 17.55 5.84 15.63
N VAL A 40 17.58 5.17 16.78
CA VAL A 40 18.70 4.30 17.20
C VAL A 40 19.00 3.17 16.20
N PHE A 41 17.99 2.67 15.50
CA PHE A 41 18.16 1.54 14.56
C PHE A 41 18.22 1.98 13.10
N TRP A 42 17.91 3.25 12.80
CA TRP A 42 17.79 3.73 11.43
C TRP A 42 19.07 3.55 10.62
N SER A 43 20.22 3.90 11.19
CA SER A 43 21.51 3.79 10.48
C SER A 43 21.99 2.36 10.24
N ALA A 44 21.27 1.34 10.74
CA ALA A 44 21.59 -0.05 10.44
C ALA A 44 21.13 -0.46 9.03
N ASP A 45 20.03 0.12 8.55
CA ASP A 45 19.36 -0.27 7.31
C ASP A 45 19.29 0.86 6.27
N HIS A 46 19.67 2.09 6.65
CA HIS A 46 19.48 3.30 5.84
C HIS A 46 20.74 4.18 5.80
N ASP A 47 21.09 4.66 4.59
CA ASP A 47 22.22 5.55 4.35
C ASP A 47 21.88 7.04 4.57
N VAL A 48 20.60 7.38 4.74
CA VAL A 48 20.15 8.76 5.01
C VAL A 48 19.98 9.02 6.51
N PRO A 49 20.07 10.26 6.98
CA PRO A 49 19.78 10.59 8.38
C PRO A 49 18.33 10.27 8.77
N TYR A 50 18.11 9.93 10.04
CA TYR A 50 16.75 9.71 10.56
C TYR A 50 15.87 10.95 10.35
N LEU A 51 14.71 10.76 9.74
CA LEU A 51 13.88 11.83 9.16
C LEU A 51 12.84 12.41 10.13
N PHE A 52 12.48 11.65 11.16
CA PHE A 52 11.42 11.99 12.10
C PHE A 52 11.99 12.57 13.40
N THR A 53 11.17 13.32 14.13
CA THR A 53 11.57 13.95 15.40
C THR A 53 11.44 13.05 16.61
N THR A 54 10.70 11.95 16.48
CA THR A 54 10.55 10.89 17.47
C THR A 54 10.42 9.56 16.75
N SER A 55 10.49 8.46 17.49
CA SER A 55 10.20 7.13 16.98
C SER A 55 8.72 6.97 16.69
N GLY A 56 8.39 6.02 15.82
CA GLY A 56 7.00 5.83 15.41
C GLY A 56 6.83 4.74 14.39
N LYS A 57 5.81 4.91 13.57
CA LYS A 57 5.42 3.97 12.55
C LYS A 57 5.20 4.69 11.24
N ILE A 58 5.65 4.07 10.15
CA ILE A 58 5.19 4.41 8.81
C ILE A 58 3.98 3.53 8.53
N SER A 59 2.78 4.09 8.59
CA SER A 59 1.54 3.38 8.27
C SER A 59 1.23 3.52 6.79
N HIS A 60 0.64 2.46 6.22
CA HIS A 60 0.14 2.47 4.85
C HIS A 60 -1.29 1.95 4.83
N ILE A 61 -2.17 2.68 4.15
CA ILE A 61 -3.59 2.37 4.03
C ILE A 61 -3.94 2.41 2.56
N TYR A 62 -4.53 1.33 2.06
CA TYR A 62 -5.00 1.30 0.68
C TYR A 62 -6.48 1.66 0.59
N TYR A 63 -6.78 2.68 -0.22
CA TYR A 63 -8.14 3.00 -0.62
C TYR A 63 -8.28 2.84 -2.14
N PRO A 64 -9.34 2.19 -2.63
CA PRO A 64 -9.56 2.01 -4.08
C PRO A 64 -9.56 3.32 -4.88
N ASN A 65 -10.02 4.43 -4.27
CA ASN A 65 -10.18 5.71 -4.95
C ASN A 65 -8.94 6.61 -4.87
N PHE A 66 -8.08 6.43 -3.86
CA PHE A 66 -6.91 7.29 -3.61
C PHE A 66 -5.58 6.57 -3.86
N GLY A 67 -5.61 5.24 -3.96
CA GLY A 67 -4.42 4.40 -3.96
C GLY A 67 -3.88 4.17 -2.55
N THR A 68 -2.60 3.85 -2.45
CA THR A 68 -1.92 3.65 -1.17
C THR A 68 -1.56 4.99 -0.56
N GLU A 69 -2.18 5.31 0.56
CA GLU A 69 -1.82 6.41 1.43
C GLU A 69 -0.68 5.96 2.36
N VAL A 70 0.28 6.84 2.59
CA VAL A 70 1.40 6.58 3.49
C VAL A 70 1.50 7.72 4.49
N TYR A 71 1.49 7.40 5.79
CA TYR A 71 1.59 8.35 6.88
C TYR A 71 2.74 8.01 7.81
N PHE A 72 3.23 9.01 8.54
CA PHE A 72 4.03 8.80 9.74
C PHE A 72 3.18 9.06 10.98
N GLU A 73 3.14 8.07 11.87
CA GLU A 73 2.45 8.07 13.15
C GLU A 73 3.50 7.98 14.27
N PRO A 74 3.80 9.09 14.96
CA PRO A 74 4.77 9.06 16.05
C PRO A 74 4.21 8.32 17.27
N ALA A 75 5.07 7.56 17.93
CA ALA A 75 4.72 6.69 19.05
C ALA A 75 4.21 7.44 20.29
N ASP A 76 4.48 8.74 20.41
CA ASP A 76 4.04 9.56 21.55
C ASP A 76 2.65 10.19 21.33
N TYR A 77 2.02 9.96 20.17
CA TYR A 77 0.73 10.54 19.77
C TYR A 77 -0.32 9.46 19.51
N ILE A 78 -0.40 8.44 20.39
CA ILE A 78 -1.35 7.32 20.29
C ILE A 78 -2.70 7.70 20.92
N ASP A 79 -3.29 8.80 20.45
CA ASP A 79 -4.73 9.01 20.66
C ASP A 79 -5.45 8.59 19.38
N GLU A 80 -6.65 8.01 19.52
CA GLU A 80 -7.53 7.61 18.40
C GLU A 80 -7.87 8.80 17.50
N SER A 81 -7.74 10.02 18.02
CA SER A 81 -7.94 11.27 17.29
C SER A 81 -6.71 11.76 16.49
N SER A 82 -5.57 11.09 16.61
CA SER A 82 -4.32 11.54 15.99
C SER A 82 -4.30 11.25 14.51
N ILE A 83 -4.07 12.29 13.72
CA ILE A 83 -3.99 12.26 12.27
C ILE A 83 -2.52 12.36 11.90
N GLY A 84 -1.95 11.23 11.47
CA GLY A 84 -0.56 11.09 11.07
C GLY A 84 -0.13 12.07 9.98
N SER A 85 1.18 12.23 9.84
CA SER A 85 1.75 13.15 8.86
C SER A 85 1.84 12.51 7.48
N PRO A 86 1.22 13.07 6.43
CA PRO A 86 1.19 12.46 5.11
C PRO A 86 2.59 12.46 4.47
N LEU A 87 3.04 11.31 4.00
CA LEU A 87 4.33 11.11 3.34
C LEU A 87 4.24 11.04 1.82
N ASN A 88 3.02 10.91 1.27
CA ASN A 88 2.78 10.91 -0.16
C ASN A 88 1.57 11.75 -0.57
N LYS A 89 1.42 11.94 -1.88
CA LYS A 89 0.36 12.78 -2.46
C LYS A 89 -1.04 12.22 -2.17
N ALA A 90 -1.21 10.89 -2.24
CA ALA A 90 -2.48 10.23 -1.95
C ALA A 90 -2.98 10.54 -0.54
N ALA A 91 -2.12 10.38 0.47
CA ALA A 91 -2.42 10.71 1.86
C ALA A 91 -2.79 12.20 2.03
N ALA A 92 -2.03 13.11 1.41
CA ALA A 92 -2.30 14.55 1.50
C ALA A 92 -3.64 14.93 0.85
N GLU A 93 -3.98 14.34 -0.30
CA GLU A 93 -5.24 14.59 -1.01
C GLU A 93 -6.44 14.01 -0.26
N SER A 94 -6.29 12.82 0.33
CA SER A 94 -7.31 12.17 1.15
C SER A 94 -7.71 13.02 2.36
N LEU A 95 -6.73 13.49 3.14
CA LEU A 95 -6.98 14.40 4.26
C LEU A 95 -7.68 15.68 3.82
N LYS A 96 -7.22 16.28 2.71
CA LYS A 96 -7.84 17.49 2.15
C LYS A 96 -9.31 17.25 1.78
N GLN A 97 -9.64 16.12 1.15
CA GLN A 97 -11.01 15.79 0.78
C GLN A 97 -11.90 15.52 2.00
N ALA A 98 -11.33 14.92 3.05
CA ALA A 98 -12.02 14.68 4.31
C ALA A 98 -12.19 15.94 5.18
N GLY A 99 -11.62 17.09 4.77
CA GLY A 99 -11.60 18.30 5.61
C GLY A 99 -10.75 18.14 6.87
N MET A 100 -9.79 17.22 6.84
CA MET A 100 -8.91 16.87 7.95
C MET A 100 -7.52 17.47 7.74
N THR A 101 -6.83 17.72 8.85
CA THR A 101 -5.45 18.18 8.84
C THR A 101 -4.63 17.33 9.81
N PRO A 102 -3.38 16.98 9.47
CA PRO A 102 -2.48 16.35 10.42
C PRO A 102 -2.40 17.18 11.68
N ASN A 103 -2.66 16.57 12.83
CA ASN A 103 -2.69 17.26 14.12
C ASN A 103 -1.50 16.87 14.99
N VAL A 104 -0.51 16.19 14.41
CA VAL A 104 0.70 15.77 15.09
C VAL A 104 1.84 16.74 14.75
N PRO A 105 2.10 17.74 15.61
CA PRO A 105 3.02 18.83 15.26
C PRO A 105 4.46 18.34 15.24
N TYR A 106 5.24 18.92 14.31
CA TYR A 106 6.69 18.73 14.23
C TYR A 106 7.16 17.28 14.17
N SER A 107 6.35 16.36 13.64
CA SER A 107 6.67 14.92 13.52
C SER A 107 7.81 14.62 12.54
N ILE A 108 8.05 15.52 11.57
CA ILE A 108 9.07 15.44 10.53
C ILE A 108 10.12 16.55 10.74
N LYS A 109 11.41 16.20 10.70
CA LYS A 109 12.50 17.18 10.80
C LYS A 109 12.44 18.16 9.63
N ARG A 110 12.71 19.44 9.89
CA ARG A 110 12.71 20.48 8.84
C ARG A 110 13.75 20.14 7.76
N GLY A 111 13.31 20.10 6.50
CA GLY A 111 14.17 19.81 5.36
C GLY A 111 14.50 18.33 5.17
N ALA A 112 13.85 17.43 5.90
CA ALA A 112 13.98 15.99 5.69
C ALA A 112 13.56 15.59 4.25
N GLU A 113 14.36 14.75 3.62
CA GLU A 113 14.04 14.12 2.34
C GLU A 113 13.18 12.89 2.61
N LEU A 114 11.96 12.84 2.08
CA LEU A 114 10.96 11.83 2.46
C LEU A 114 10.83 10.68 1.46
N SER A 115 11.67 10.63 0.43
CA SER A 115 11.50 9.63 -0.64
C SER A 115 11.72 8.22 -0.14
N GLU A 116 12.70 8.00 0.73
CA GLU A 116 12.94 6.69 1.32
C GLU A 116 11.79 6.26 2.26
N ALA A 117 11.34 7.13 3.16
CA ALA A 117 10.19 6.83 4.03
C ALA A 117 8.91 6.52 3.24
N ARG A 118 8.66 7.27 2.16
CA ARG A 118 7.57 6.98 1.23
C ARG A 118 7.76 5.62 0.56
N GLU A 119 8.97 5.30 0.11
CA GLU A 119 9.27 4.04 -0.55
C GLU A 119 9.11 2.84 0.40
N ILE A 120 9.54 2.97 1.66
CA ILE A 120 9.30 1.97 2.71
C ILE A 120 7.79 1.69 2.80
N GLY A 121 6.96 2.72 2.98
CA GLY A 121 5.51 2.55 3.08
C GLY A 121 4.85 1.99 1.81
N LEU A 122 5.39 2.29 0.62
CA LEU A 122 4.86 1.78 -0.66
C LEU A 122 5.32 0.35 -0.97
N LYS A 123 6.48 -0.08 -0.47
CA LYS A 123 7.07 -1.39 -0.74
C LYS A 123 6.59 -2.49 0.19
N VAL A 124 5.91 -2.15 1.29
CA VAL A 124 5.31 -3.16 2.18
C VAL A 124 4.21 -3.90 1.40
N ARG A 125 4.64 -4.96 0.71
CA ARG A 125 3.79 -6.03 0.23
C ARG A 125 3.75 -7.10 1.32
N MET A 126 2.57 -7.64 1.56
CA MET A 126 2.34 -8.80 2.42
C MET A 126 3.50 -9.82 2.32
N LEU A 127 4.12 -10.13 3.47
CA LEU A 127 4.72 -11.44 3.71
C LEU A 127 3.60 -12.46 3.91
#